data_AF-A0A7Y2CK97-F1
#
_entry.id   AF-A0A7Y2CK97-F1
#
_cell.length_a   1.000
_cell.length_b   1.000
_cell.length_c   1.000
_cell.angle_alpha   90.00
_cell.angle_beta   90.00
_cell.angle_gamma   90.00
#
_symmetry.space_group_name_H-M   'P 1'
#
loop_
_entity.id
_entity.type
_entity.pdbx_description
1 polymer ?
#
loop_
_entity_poly.entity_id
_entity_poly.type
_entity_poly.pdbx_seq_one_letter_code
_entity_poly.pdbx_strand_id
1 'polypeptide(L)'
;MPQRNKLDYGLLTLRARTLERHAVEVIVNETTGRTAWVDRHAVAYESWPDALLGAFSVEPLHPEDNPLRLKPLPHASVVTGLVEPYHPVAVRGAWVRIRARNAADGESTAWLRWRRDEELLVALSPLS
;
A
#
# COMPACT_ATOMS: atom_id res chain seq x y z
N MET A 1 -1.80 8.23 -6.14
CA MET A 1 -2.32 8.09 -4.75
C MET A 1 -3.64 8.83 -4.76
N PRO A 2 -4.75 8.39 -4.14
CA PRO A 2 -5.84 9.33 -3.91
C PRO A 2 -5.27 10.47 -3.06
N GLN A 3 -5.43 11.69 -3.55
CA GLN A 3 -4.94 12.89 -2.90
C GLN A 3 -5.60 13.02 -1.51
N ARG A 4 -4.91 12.59 -0.45
CA ARG A 4 -5.43 12.61 0.92
C ARG A 4 -5.04 13.93 1.56
N ASN A 5 -5.82 14.96 1.27
CA ASN A 5 -5.68 16.27 1.91
C ASN A 5 -6.28 16.20 3.33
N LYS A 6 -5.49 15.79 4.32
CA LYS A 6 -5.82 15.99 5.74
C LYS A 6 -5.38 17.41 6.14
N LEU A 7 -6.07 18.42 5.61
CA LEU A 7 -5.76 19.83 5.86
C LEU A 7 -5.80 20.17 7.35
N ASP A 8 -6.63 19.48 8.11
CA ASP A 8 -6.77 19.60 9.56
C ASP A 8 -5.45 19.35 10.30
N TYR A 9 -4.51 18.62 9.68
CA TYR A 9 -3.19 18.28 10.21
C TYR A 9 -2.04 19.03 9.52
N GLY A 10 -2.32 19.91 8.55
CA GLY A 10 -1.29 20.62 7.78
C GLY A 10 -0.42 19.73 6.89
N LEU A 11 -0.86 18.49 6.61
CA LEU A 11 -0.10 17.51 5.83
C LEU A 11 -0.58 17.47 4.37
N LEU A 12 0.37 17.64 3.45
CA LEU A 12 0.20 17.42 2.01
C LEU A 12 1.06 16.24 1.57
N THR A 13 0.44 15.20 1.03
CA THR A 13 1.15 14.01 0.50
C THR A 13 1.09 14.02 -1.02
N LEU A 14 2.25 13.90 -1.67
CA LEU A 14 2.39 13.85 -3.13
C LEU A 14 3.04 12.53 -3.56
N ARG A 15 2.68 12.01 -4.74
CA ARG A 15 3.31 10.82 -5.31
C ARG A 15 4.71 11.19 -5.83
N ALA A 16 5.74 10.56 -5.28
CA ALA A 16 7.07 10.61 -5.84
C ALA A 16 7.15 9.74 -7.12
N ARG A 17 7.77 10.29 -8.16
CA ARG A 17 8.05 9.62 -9.44
C ARG A 17 9.49 9.12 -9.48
N THR A 18 10.44 9.96 -9.07
CA THR A 18 11.87 9.68 -9.12
C THR A 18 12.53 10.11 -7.82
N LEU A 19 13.45 9.29 -7.31
CA LEU A 19 14.25 9.60 -6.13
C LEU A 19 15.73 9.71 -6.53
N GLU A 20 16.32 10.87 -6.30
CA GLU A 20 17.75 11.11 -6.49
C GLU A 20 18.44 11.40 -5.15
N ARG A 21 19.78 11.50 -5.19
CA ARG A 21 20.61 11.69 -3.99
C ARG A 21 20.19 12.91 -3.15
N HIS A 22 19.75 13.98 -3.80
CA HIS A 22 19.43 15.26 -3.15
C HIS A 22 18.05 15.83 -3.54
N ALA A 23 17.31 15.14 -4.41
CA ALA A 23 16.04 15.65 -4.92
C ALA A 23 15.02 14.53 -5.09
N VAL A 24 13.74 14.89 -4.98
CA VAL A 24 12.61 14.01 -5.28
C VAL A 24 11.80 14.67 -6.37
N GLU A 25 11.54 13.95 -7.45
CA GLU A 25 10.56 14.36 -8.45
C GLU A 25 9.18 13.94 -7.95
N VAL A 26 8.26 14.89 -7.78
CA VAL A 26 6.88 14.64 -7.34
C VAL A 26 5.89 15.01 -8.43
N ILE A 27 4.78 14.28 -8.51
CA ILE A 27 3.66 14.60 -9.38
C ILE A 27 2.81 15.66 -8.68
N VAL A 28 2.76 16.86 -9.26
CA VAL A 28 2.00 18.01 -8.72
C VAL A 28 0.61 18.13 -9.35
N ASN A 29 0.36 17.43 -10.46
CA ASN A 29 -0.94 17.37 -11.10
C ASN A 29 -1.12 16.01 -11.79
N GLU A 30 -2.00 15.16 -11.25
CA GLU A 30 -2.22 13.80 -11.79
C GLU A 30 -2.94 13.83 -13.16
N THR A 31 -3.76 14.84 -13.46
CA THR A 31 -4.50 14.95 -14.74
C THR A 31 -3.59 15.27 -15.92
N THR A 32 -2.60 16.15 -15.72
CA THR A 32 -1.66 16.60 -16.75
C THR A 32 -0.32 15.88 -16.70
N GLY A 33 -0.07 15.11 -15.63
CA GLY A 33 1.21 14.47 -15.37
C GLY A 33 2.35 15.45 -15.04
N ARG A 34 2.05 16.72 -14.73
CA ARG A 34 3.09 17.71 -14.41
C ARG A 34 3.84 17.31 -13.15
N THR A 35 5.16 17.45 -13.20
CA THR A 35 6.06 17.14 -12.08
C THR A 35 6.83 18.37 -11.62
N ALA A 36 7.36 18.30 -10.40
CA ALA A 36 8.28 19.28 -9.84
C ALA A 36 9.37 18.56 -9.05
N TRP A 37 10.56 19.16 -9.00
CA TRP A 37 11.65 18.69 -8.15
C TRP A 37 11.62 19.42 -6.82
N VAL A 38 11.74 18.67 -5.73
CA VAL A 38 11.83 19.19 -4.37
C VAL A 38 13.12 18.71 -3.71
N ASP A 39 13.69 19.52 -2.82
CA ASP A 39 14.83 19.11 -1.99
C ASP A 39 14.40 17.93 -1.11
N ARG A 40 15.13 16.81 -1.20
CA ARG A 40 14.83 15.62 -0.40
C ARG A 40 14.93 15.85 1.10
N HIS A 41 15.69 16.85 1.54
CA HIS A 41 15.94 17.15 2.95
C HIS A 41 14.85 18.06 3.52
N ALA A 42 14.05 18.68 2.65
CA ALA A 42 12.92 19.52 3.04
C ALA A 42 11.60 18.73 3.17
N VAL A 43 11.58 17.44 2.84
CA VAL A 43 10.37 16.61 2.84
C VAL A 43 10.59 15.29 3.56
N ALA A 44 9.53 14.76 4.16
CA ALA A 44 9.49 13.36 4.56
C ALA A 44 9.22 12.49 3.32
N TYR A 45 10.05 11.47 3.12
CA TYR A 45 9.83 10.45 2.10
C TYR A 45 9.49 9.13 2.77
N GLU A 46 8.38 8.54 2.35
CA GLU A 46 7.94 7.21 2.78
C GLU A 46 7.78 6.34 1.53
N SER A 47 8.39 5.15 1.55
CA SER A 47 8.23 4.20 0.47
C SER A 47 6.91 3.44 0.61
N TRP A 48 6.40 2.89 -0.49
CA TRP A 48 5.21 2.05 -0.44
C TRP A 48 5.33 0.85 0.52
N PRO A 49 6.44 0.09 0.54
CA PRO A 49 6.66 -0.93 1.55
C PRO A 49 6.54 -0.42 2.98
N ASP A 50 7.10 0.76 3.27
CA ASP A 50 7.06 1.35 4.62
C ASP A 50 5.63 1.79 4.99
N ALA A 51 4.94 2.48 4.07
CA ALA A 51 3.55 2.91 4.24
C ALA A 51 2.60 1.71 4.45
N LEU A 52 2.81 0.61 3.71
CA LEU A 52 2.07 -0.63 3.87
C LEU A 52 2.31 -1.23 5.26
N LEU A 53 3.56 -1.32 5.70
CA LEU A 53 3.90 -1.90 7.01
C LEU A 53 3.47 -1.02 8.19
N GLY A 54 3.35 0.29 7.98
CA GLY A 54 2.84 1.23 8.99
C GLY A 54 1.31 1.32 9.08
N ALA A 55 0.58 0.77 8.12
CA ALA A 55 -0.88 0.80 8.12
C ALA A 55 -1.48 -0.16 9.17
N PHE A 56 -2.62 0.23 9.76
CA PHE A 56 -3.35 -0.65 10.68
C PHE A 56 -3.91 -1.87 9.93
N SER A 57 -4.57 -1.62 8.80
CA SER A 57 -5.08 -2.65 7.91
C SER A 57 -4.86 -2.29 6.44
N VAL A 58 -4.79 -3.33 5.62
CA VAL A 58 -4.76 -3.24 4.15
C VAL A 58 -5.96 -3.98 3.58
N GLU A 59 -6.80 -3.28 2.82
CA GLU A 59 -8.06 -3.83 2.31
C GLU A 59 -8.01 -3.93 0.79
N PRO A 60 -8.36 -5.07 0.17
CA PRO A 60 -8.47 -5.16 -1.28
C PRO A 60 -9.57 -4.24 -1.81
N LEU A 61 -9.26 -3.42 -2.82
CA LEU A 61 -10.27 -2.55 -3.47
C LEU A 61 -11.35 -3.36 -4.19
N HIS A 62 -10.95 -4.47 -4.79
CA HIS A 62 -11.81 -5.44 -5.48
C HIS A 62 -11.45 -6.85 -5.00
N PRO A 63 -12.05 -7.33 -3.90
CA PRO A 63 -11.73 -8.63 -3.31
C PRO A 63 -11.91 -9.79 -4.30
N GLU A 64 -12.91 -9.70 -5.17
CA GLU A 64 -13.26 -10.71 -6.17
C GLU A 64 -12.14 -10.92 -7.21
N ASP A 65 -11.49 -9.81 -7.62
CA ASP A 65 -10.45 -9.78 -8.66
C ASP A 65 -9.02 -9.86 -8.10
N ASN A 66 -8.89 -9.73 -6.77
CA ASN A 66 -7.61 -9.74 -6.08
C ASN A 66 -7.66 -10.65 -4.82
N PRO A 67 -7.84 -11.97 -5.01
CA PRO A 67 -8.00 -12.89 -3.91
C PRO A 67 -6.71 -13.04 -3.09
N LEU A 68 -6.86 -13.33 -1.81
CA LEU A 68 -5.76 -13.69 -0.91
C LEU A 68 -5.10 -15.00 -1.35
N ARG A 69 -3.78 -15.09 -1.27
CA ARG A 69 -3.00 -16.23 -1.78
C ARG A 69 -2.06 -16.82 -0.76
N LEU A 70 -1.80 -18.12 -0.89
CA LEU A 70 -0.87 -18.83 -0.01
C LEU A 70 0.60 -18.38 -0.22
N LYS A 71 0.93 -17.94 -1.44
CA LYS A 71 2.29 -17.50 -1.84
C LYS A 71 2.19 -16.21 -2.65
N PRO A 72 3.26 -15.39 -2.71
CA PRO A 72 3.29 -14.12 -3.47
C PRO A 72 3.47 -14.38 -4.98
N LEU A 73 2.56 -15.15 -5.57
CA LEU A 73 2.58 -15.55 -6.98
C LEU A 73 1.16 -15.47 -7.57
N PRO A 74 0.99 -15.00 -8.82
CA PRO A 74 -0.33 -14.86 -9.44
C PRO A 74 -1.13 -16.15 -9.58
N HIS A 75 -0.47 -17.31 -9.60
CA HIS A 75 -1.10 -18.62 -9.77
C HIS A 75 -1.13 -19.45 -8.47
N ALA A 76 -0.74 -18.87 -7.33
CA ALA A 76 -0.79 -19.56 -6.06
C ALA A 76 -2.24 -19.81 -5.61
N SER A 77 -2.44 -20.89 -4.87
CA SER A 77 -3.72 -21.27 -4.26
C SER A 77 -4.33 -20.11 -3.48
N VAL A 78 -5.64 -19.95 -3.63
CA VAL A 78 -6.42 -18.95 -2.91
C VAL A 78 -6.61 -19.39 -1.46
N VAL A 79 -6.50 -18.44 -0.54
CA VAL A 79 -6.80 -18.61 0.88
C VAL A 79 -8.18 -18.02 1.15
N THR A 80 -9.06 -18.81 1.77
CA THR A 80 -10.41 -18.40 2.15
C THR A 80 -10.59 -18.52 3.67
N GLY A 81 -11.66 -17.91 4.20
CA GLY A 81 -11.99 -18.01 5.63
C GLY A 81 -11.19 -17.08 6.56
N LEU A 82 -10.42 -16.15 5.99
CA LEU A 82 -9.79 -15.08 6.78
C LEU A 82 -10.79 -13.96 7.05
N VAL A 83 -10.76 -13.44 8.27
CA VAL A 83 -11.61 -12.36 8.76
C VAL A 83 -10.77 -11.11 8.99
N GLU A 84 -11.23 -9.99 8.44
CA GLU A 84 -10.65 -8.66 8.65
C GLU A 84 -10.61 -8.27 10.15
N PRO A 85 -9.71 -7.36 10.55
CA PRO A 85 -8.76 -6.60 9.74
C PRO A 85 -7.55 -7.41 9.24
N TYR A 86 -7.05 -7.06 8.05
CA TYR A 86 -5.84 -7.64 7.48
C TYR A 86 -4.61 -6.81 7.86
N HIS A 87 -3.87 -7.28 8.86
CA HIS A 87 -2.68 -6.59 9.36
C HIS A 87 -1.46 -6.88 8.48
N PRO A 88 -0.83 -5.88 7.87
CA PRO A 88 0.38 -6.06 7.08
C PRO A 88 1.55 -6.47 7.97
N VAL A 89 2.28 -7.53 7.59
CA VAL A 89 3.41 -8.07 8.37
C VAL A 89 4.70 -8.23 7.56
N ALA A 90 4.63 -8.24 6.23
CA ALA A 90 5.80 -8.23 5.36
C ALA A 90 5.45 -7.70 3.96
N VAL A 91 6.42 -7.16 3.22
CA VAL A 91 6.24 -6.77 1.83
C VAL A 91 7.29 -7.45 0.97
N ARG A 92 6.88 -8.02 -0.17
CA ARG A 92 7.76 -8.63 -1.16
C ARG A 92 7.30 -8.27 -2.58
N GLY A 93 8.04 -7.36 -3.22
CA GLY A 93 7.71 -6.89 -4.56
C GLY A 93 6.31 -6.27 -4.59
N ALA A 94 5.42 -6.82 -5.40
CA ALA A 94 4.02 -6.37 -5.53
C ALA A 94 3.05 -7.00 -4.53
N TRP A 95 3.55 -7.74 -3.54
CA TRP A 95 2.75 -8.49 -2.57
C TRP A 95 3.01 -8.03 -1.14
N VAL A 96 1.94 -7.97 -0.36
CA VAL A 96 1.96 -7.72 1.08
C VAL A 96 1.47 -8.98 1.76
N ARG A 97 2.25 -9.49 2.72
CA ARG A 97 1.82 -10.56 3.60
C ARG A 97 0.97 -9.95 4.69
N ILE A 98 -0.20 -10.51 4.89
CA ILE A 98 -1.14 -10.11 5.92
C ILE A 98 -1.26 -11.18 6.98
N ARG A 99 -1.62 -10.76 8.20
CA ARG A 99 -2.07 -11.58 9.31
C ARG A 99 -3.52 -11.23 9.60
N ALA A 100 -4.35 -12.25 9.75
CA ALA A 100 -5.79 -12.12 9.97
C ALA A 100 -6.29 -13.25 10.85
N ARG A 101 -7.49 -13.08 11.41
CA ARG A 101 -8.14 -14.14 12.18
C ARG A 101 -8.66 -15.22 11.23
N ASN A 102 -8.58 -16.48 11.63
CA ASN A 102 -9.26 -17.60 10.97
C ASN A 102 -10.13 -18.34 12.00
N ALA A 103 -11.31 -18.81 11.59
CA ALA A 103 -12.23 -19.58 12.43
C ALA A 103 -11.62 -20.90 12.92
N ALA A 104 -10.70 -21.51 12.16
CA ALA A 104 -10.10 -22.80 12.51
C ALA A 104 -8.89 -22.69 13.46
N ASP A 105 -7.97 -21.76 13.19
CA ASP A 105 -6.62 -21.77 13.78
C ASP A 105 -6.28 -20.51 14.61
N GLY A 106 -7.27 -19.64 14.86
CA GLY A 106 -7.05 -18.38 15.58
C GLY A 106 -6.42 -17.31 14.69
N GLU A 107 -5.11 -17.40 14.41
CA GLU A 107 -4.39 -16.48 13.51
C GLU A 107 -3.82 -17.23 12.30
N SER A 108 -3.97 -16.64 11.12
CA SER A 108 -3.38 -17.16 9.89
C SER A 108 -2.82 -16.04 9.02
N THR A 109 -2.00 -16.42 8.04
CA THR A 109 -1.36 -15.46 7.12
C THR A 109 -1.64 -15.79 5.67
N ALA A 110 -1.78 -14.74 4.86
CA ALA A 110 -1.90 -14.85 3.42
C ALA A 110 -1.13 -13.72 2.73
N TRP A 111 -1.05 -13.77 1.40
CA TRP A 111 -0.47 -12.75 0.56
C TRP A 111 -1.56 -12.06 -0.25
N LEU A 112 -1.61 -10.73 -0.14
CA LEU A 112 -2.46 -9.86 -0.93
C LEU A 112 -1.58 -9.11 -1.93
N ARG A 113 -2.03 -8.97 -3.18
CA ARG A 113 -1.31 -8.16 -4.16
C ARG A 113 -1.66 -6.70 -3.92
N TRP A 114 -0.68 -5.85 -3.61
CA TRP A 114 -0.95 -4.43 -3.32
C TRP A 114 -0.82 -3.53 -4.55
N ARG A 115 -0.14 -3.98 -5.60
CA ARG A 115 -0.06 -3.26 -6.88
C ARG A 115 0.00 -4.17 -8.11
N ARG A 116 -0.42 -3.59 -9.23
CA ARG A 116 -0.19 -4.13 -10.58
C ARG A 116 0.19 -2.95 -11.47
N ASP A 117 1.39 -3.01 -12.02
CA ASP A 117 1.95 -1.91 -12.82
C ASP A 117 1.92 -0.58 -12.04
N GLU A 118 1.18 0.42 -12.51
CA GLU A 118 0.97 1.71 -11.84
C GLU A 118 -0.28 1.80 -10.96
N GLU A 119 -1.07 0.73 -10.90
CA GLU A 119 -2.32 0.67 -10.19
C GLU A 119 -2.14 0.09 -8.78
N LEU A 120 -2.73 0.78 -7.79
CA LEU A 120 -2.89 0.26 -6.44
C LEU A 120 -4.12 -0.62 -6.39
N LEU A 121 -3.98 -1.80 -5.78
CA LEU A 121 -5.07 -2.76 -5.63
C LEU A 121 -5.64 -2.80 -4.21
N VAL A 122 -5.13 -1.93 -3.32
CA VAL A 122 -5.46 -1.92 -1.91
C VAL A 122 -5.70 -0.51 -1.39
N ALA A 123 -6.59 -0.40 -0.38
CA ALA A 123 -6.74 0.77 0.47
C ALA A 123 -5.96 0.59 1.77
N LEU A 124 -5.45 1.70 2.31
CA LEU A 124 -4.73 1.74 3.59
C LEU A 124 -5.58 2.45 4.64
N SER A 125 -5.81 1.77 5.77
CA SER A 125 -6.44 2.34 6.95
C SER A 125 -5.34 2.77 7.93
N PRO A 126 -5.21 4.07 8.24
CA PRO A 126 -4.25 4.54 9.24
C PRO A 126 -4.71 4.10 10.63
N LEU A 127 -3.76 4.03 11.58
CA LEU A 127 -4.08 3.98 13.00
C LEU A 127 -4.88 5.25 13.35
N SER A 128 -6.11 5.06 13.82
CA SER A 128 -7.00 6.13 14.32
C SER A 128 -6.46 6.76 15.59
#